data_AF-A0AB37T5V7-F1
#
_entry.id   AF-A0AB37T5V7-F1
#
_cell.length_a   1.000
_cell.length_b   1.000
_cell.length_c   1.000
_cell.angle_alpha   90.00
_cell.angle_beta   90.00
_cell.angle_gamma   90.00
#
_symmetry.space_group_name_H-M   'P 1'
#
loop_
_entity.id
_entity.type
_entity.pdbx_description
1 polymer ?
#
loop_
_entity_poly.entity_id
_entity_poly.type
_entity_poly.pdbx_seq_one_letter_code
_entity_poly.pdbx_strand_id
1 'polypeptide(L)'
;MLTASSYVEVATADDAWTCSMRLLAMSFDSVQTILKNFARNHDWPVNALIVGDADKPVTEIELHRDPSVTHGVPDVPRCWAAVRRLATETGWTASPHNARSMGILVGLGLREGYAPGAPQHEPSEVTSRLATAGTERTCHTARLVSARLVGSEVRDHDEVGVAVRGQADLLPVITELADRFAQDRFVVTDFTGRRTYAMKRRSRG
;
A
#
# COMPACT_ATOMS: atom_id res chain seq x y z
N MET A 1 21.51 12.49 19.27
CA MET A 1 21.83 11.06 19.34
C MET A 1 20.97 10.37 18.27
N LEU A 2 21.54 9.96 17.14
CA LEU A 2 20.79 9.35 16.04
C LEU A 2 20.47 7.92 16.44
N THR A 3 19.22 7.64 16.80
CA THR A 3 18.74 6.26 17.01
C THR A 3 18.85 5.51 15.70
N ALA A 4 19.56 4.38 15.70
CA ALA A 4 19.59 3.49 14.54
C ALA A 4 18.15 3.17 14.12
N SER A 5 17.84 3.31 12.82
CA SER A 5 16.50 3.01 12.29
C SER A 5 16.08 1.60 12.70
N SER A 6 14.92 1.47 13.34
CA SER A 6 14.31 0.19 13.69
C SER A 6 13.90 -0.63 12.46
N TYR A 7 13.96 -0.03 11.27
CA TYR A 7 13.67 -0.68 9.99
C TYR A 7 14.88 -0.73 9.07
N VAL A 8 14.92 -1.79 8.25
CA VAL A 8 15.87 -1.99 7.17
C VAL A 8 15.16 -2.24 5.86
N GLU A 9 15.72 -1.74 4.76
CA GLU A 9 15.28 -2.11 3.41
C GLU A 9 15.59 -3.61 3.19
N VAL A 10 14.57 -4.40 2.84
CA VAL A 10 14.73 -5.86 2.64
C VAL A 10 14.49 -6.30 1.20
N ALA A 11 13.77 -5.49 0.42
CA ALA A 11 13.53 -5.75 -0.99
C ALA A 11 13.33 -4.42 -1.72
N THR A 12 13.76 -4.36 -2.97
CA THR A 12 13.75 -3.14 -3.77
C THR A 12 13.47 -3.50 -5.22
N ALA A 13 12.88 -2.54 -5.94
CA ALA A 13 12.52 -2.67 -7.33
C ALA A 13 12.74 -1.32 -8.02
N ASP A 14 13.44 -1.36 -9.15
CA ASP A 14 13.58 -0.18 -10.01
C ASP A 14 12.21 0.25 -10.53
N ASP A 15 12.06 1.56 -10.72
CA ASP A 15 10.85 2.28 -11.10
C ASP A 15 9.73 2.27 -10.04
N ALA A 16 9.36 3.47 -9.62
CA ALA A 16 8.14 3.72 -8.88
C ALA A 16 6.94 3.55 -9.80
N TRP A 17 5.92 2.82 -9.34
CA TRP A 17 4.70 2.62 -10.12
C TRP A 17 3.48 2.56 -9.21
N THR A 18 2.45 3.28 -9.62
CA THR A 18 1.10 3.19 -9.09
C THR A 18 0.09 3.39 -10.21
N CYS A 19 -1.14 2.96 -9.99
CA CYS A 19 -2.25 3.29 -10.86
C CYS A 19 -3.53 3.45 -10.05
N SER A 20 -4.10 4.65 -10.07
CA SER A 20 -5.46 4.87 -9.59
C SER A 20 -6.47 4.25 -10.55
N MET A 21 -7.50 3.60 -10.01
CA MET A 21 -8.64 3.11 -10.78
C MET A 21 -9.93 3.66 -10.18
N ARG A 22 -10.78 4.22 -11.04
CA ARG A 22 -12.13 4.66 -10.69
C ARG A 22 -13.12 3.55 -10.97
N LEU A 23 -14.10 3.40 -10.08
CA LEU A 23 -15.10 2.35 -10.12
C LEU A 23 -16.49 2.95 -9.86
N LEU A 24 -17.52 2.23 -10.31
CA LEU A 24 -18.88 2.48 -9.83
C LEU A 24 -18.91 2.18 -8.32
N ALA A 25 -19.64 2.99 -7.56
CA ALA A 25 -19.75 2.85 -6.12
C ALA A 25 -20.15 1.41 -5.73
N MET A 26 -19.30 0.74 -4.92
CA MET A 26 -19.52 -0.63 -4.46
C MET A 26 -18.98 -0.85 -3.05
N SER A 27 -19.37 -1.97 -2.41
CA SER A 27 -18.86 -2.31 -1.08
C SER A 27 -17.39 -2.72 -1.12
N PHE A 28 -16.70 -2.52 0.00
CA PHE A 28 -15.32 -3.01 0.18
C PHE A 28 -15.20 -4.51 -0.12
N ASP A 29 -16.12 -5.34 0.40
CA ASP A 29 -16.10 -6.80 0.20
C ASP A 29 -16.19 -7.20 -1.28
N SER A 30 -16.95 -6.45 -2.07
CA SER A 30 -17.05 -6.67 -3.52
C SER A 30 -15.75 -6.33 -4.22
N VAL A 31 -15.13 -5.18 -3.91
CA VAL A 31 -13.80 -4.81 -4.44
C VAL A 31 -12.77 -5.86 -4.06
N GLN A 32 -12.74 -6.27 -2.79
CA GLN A 32 -11.80 -7.25 -2.29
C GLN A 32 -11.95 -8.61 -3.00
N THR A 33 -13.19 -9.06 -3.20
CA THR A 33 -13.49 -10.30 -3.92
C THR A 33 -13.01 -10.24 -5.37
N ILE A 34 -13.26 -9.12 -6.05
CA ILE A 34 -12.79 -8.90 -7.44
C ILE A 34 -11.27 -8.97 -7.49
N LEU A 35 -10.57 -8.25 -6.60
CA LEU A 35 -9.10 -8.25 -6.54
C LEU A 35 -8.52 -9.63 -6.24
N LYS A 36 -9.10 -10.38 -5.28
CA LYS A 36 -8.69 -11.76 -4.96
C LYS A 36 -8.87 -12.71 -6.15
N ASN A 37 -10.01 -12.63 -6.83
CA ASN A 37 -10.28 -13.45 -8.01
C ASN A 37 -9.34 -13.09 -9.16
N PHE A 38 -9.03 -11.81 -9.33
CA PHE A 38 -8.07 -11.34 -10.31
C PHE A 38 -6.66 -11.89 -10.03
N ALA A 39 -6.22 -11.86 -8.76
CA ALA A 39 -4.95 -12.46 -8.35
C ALA A 39 -4.90 -13.96 -8.66
N ARG A 40 -5.99 -14.70 -8.39
CA ARG A 40 -6.11 -16.13 -8.67
C ARG A 40 -6.01 -16.43 -10.16
N ASN A 41 -6.80 -15.74 -10.97
CA ASN A 41 -7.02 -16.10 -12.37
C ASN A 41 -5.84 -15.72 -13.28
N HIS A 42 -5.03 -14.74 -12.84
CA HIS A 42 -3.99 -14.14 -13.69
C HIS A 42 -2.59 -14.22 -13.12
N ASP A 43 -2.41 -14.92 -11.99
CA ASP A 43 -1.14 -15.04 -11.28
C ASP A 43 -0.45 -13.67 -11.15
N TRP A 44 -1.22 -12.67 -10.69
CA TRP A 44 -0.74 -11.31 -10.48
C TRP A 44 -0.86 -10.94 -9.01
N PRO A 45 0.23 -10.56 -8.33
CA PRO A 45 0.15 -10.12 -6.95
C PRO A 45 -0.50 -8.74 -6.88
N VAL A 46 -1.66 -8.68 -6.25
CA VAL A 46 -2.40 -7.44 -6.02
C VAL A 46 -1.91 -6.79 -4.73
N ASN A 47 -1.60 -5.50 -4.80
CA ASN A 47 -1.51 -4.63 -3.63
C ASN A 47 -2.26 -3.35 -3.92
N ALA A 48 -3.21 -3.02 -3.06
CA ALA A 48 -4.15 -1.93 -3.29
C ALA A 48 -4.35 -1.10 -2.02
N LEU A 49 -4.44 0.21 -2.19
CA LEU A 49 -4.95 1.14 -1.21
C LEU A 49 -6.38 1.49 -1.62
N ILE A 50 -7.35 1.08 -0.82
CA ILE A 50 -8.75 1.45 -1.02
C ILE A 50 -9.01 2.69 -0.20
N VAL A 51 -8.93 3.87 -0.83
CA VAL A 51 -8.99 5.17 -0.15
C VAL A 51 -10.43 5.53 0.18
N GLY A 52 -10.67 5.91 1.43
CA GLY A 52 -12.00 6.28 1.94
C GLY A 52 -12.30 5.65 3.30
N ASP A 53 -13.41 6.08 3.89
CA ASP A 53 -13.87 5.57 5.18
C ASP A 53 -14.58 4.23 5.02
N ALA A 54 -14.49 3.36 6.03
CA ALA A 54 -14.96 1.97 5.97
C ALA A 54 -16.48 1.84 5.77
N ASP A 55 -17.26 2.86 6.13
CA ASP A 55 -18.72 2.89 5.99
C ASP A 55 -19.19 3.49 4.66
N LYS A 56 -18.27 3.95 3.80
CA LYS A 56 -18.60 4.57 2.52
C LYS A 56 -18.41 3.59 1.36
N PRO A 57 -19.24 3.69 0.30
CA PRO A 57 -18.98 2.97 -0.93
C PRO A 57 -17.60 3.34 -1.50
N VAL A 58 -16.88 2.33 -1.99
CA VAL A 58 -15.61 2.50 -2.68
C VAL A 58 -15.87 3.02 -4.09
N THR A 59 -15.23 4.14 -4.43
CA THR A 59 -15.27 4.75 -5.77
C THR A 59 -13.89 4.85 -6.42
N GLU A 60 -12.83 4.67 -5.64
CA GLU A 60 -11.45 4.72 -6.10
C GLU A 60 -10.57 3.73 -5.35
N ILE A 61 -9.64 3.10 -6.07
CA ILE A 61 -8.54 2.34 -5.49
C ILE A 61 -7.23 2.82 -6.11
N GLU A 62 -6.13 2.61 -5.40
CA GLU A 62 -4.79 2.80 -5.91
C GLU A 62 -4.01 1.50 -5.86
N LEU A 63 -3.62 0.98 -7.02
CA LEU A 63 -2.77 -0.18 -7.14
C LEU A 63 -1.30 0.26 -7.08
N HIS A 64 -0.47 -0.51 -6.38
CA HIS A 64 0.97 -0.25 -6.28
C HIS A 64 1.78 -1.55 -6.31
N ARG A 65 3.08 -1.42 -6.52
CA ARG A 65 4.01 -2.56 -6.48
C ARG A 65 4.36 -2.88 -5.03
N ASP A 66 4.64 -4.16 -4.78
CA ASP A 66 5.14 -4.63 -3.50
C ASP A 66 6.35 -5.57 -3.68
N PRO A 67 7.59 -5.06 -3.50
CA PRO A 67 8.80 -5.87 -3.61
C PRO A 67 8.92 -6.93 -2.52
N SER A 68 9.06 -8.19 -2.92
CA SER A 68 9.24 -9.32 -2.01
C SER A 68 10.55 -10.07 -2.30
N VAL A 69 11.30 -10.42 -1.25
CA VAL A 69 12.48 -11.29 -1.37
C VAL A 69 12.08 -12.67 -1.89
N THR A 70 10.98 -13.22 -1.37
CA THR A 70 10.56 -14.59 -1.65
C THR A 70 9.84 -14.72 -2.98
N HIS A 71 9.09 -13.70 -3.40
CA HIS A 71 8.20 -13.80 -4.55
C HIS A 71 8.49 -12.79 -5.66
N GLY A 72 9.56 -12.01 -5.52
CA GLY A 72 9.90 -10.94 -6.46
C GLY A 72 8.83 -9.85 -6.55
N VAL A 73 8.81 -9.17 -7.68
CA VAL A 73 7.94 -8.03 -7.98
C VAL A 73 7.66 -8.00 -9.48
N PRO A 74 6.42 -7.78 -9.92
CA PRO A 74 6.16 -7.58 -11.36
C PRO A 74 6.87 -6.31 -11.83
N ASP A 75 7.40 -6.32 -13.06
CA ASP A 75 7.92 -5.11 -13.69
C ASP A 75 6.79 -4.15 -14.10
N VAL A 76 7.15 -2.92 -14.46
CA VAL A 76 6.18 -1.87 -14.84
C VAL A 76 5.31 -2.28 -16.06
N PRO A 77 5.88 -2.85 -17.15
CA PRO A 77 5.07 -3.34 -18.27
C PRO A 77 4.02 -4.38 -17.87
N ARG A 78 4.38 -5.35 -17.01
CA ARG A 78 3.44 -6.35 -16.49
C ARG A 78 2.36 -5.72 -15.61
N CYS A 79 2.71 -4.72 -14.80
CA CYS A 79 1.73 -3.96 -14.02
C CYS A 79 0.70 -3.26 -14.92
N TRP A 80 1.14 -2.59 -15.99
CA TRP A 80 0.23 -1.96 -16.95
C TRP A 80 -0.63 -2.98 -17.71
N ALA A 81 -0.08 -4.13 -18.07
CA ALA A 81 -0.86 -5.21 -18.68
C ALA A 81 -1.95 -5.72 -17.75
N ALA A 82 -1.64 -5.91 -16.46
CA ALA A 82 -2.60 -6.32 -15.44
C ALA A 82 -3.71 -5.27 -15.25
N VAL A 83 -3.38 -3.98 -15.15
CA VAL A 83 -4.37 -2.90 -15.01
C VAL A 83 -5.31 -2.84 -16.22
N ARG A 84 -4.78 -2.93 -17.45
CA ARG A 84 -5.62 -2.94 -18.65
C ARG A 84 -6.59 -4.13 -18.63
N ARG A 85 -6.10 -5.31 -18.24
CA ARG A 85 -6.94 -6.50 -18.14
C ARG A 85 -8.02 -6.34 -17.06
N LEU A 86 -7.66 -5.85 -15.88
CA LEU A 86 -8.60 -5.59 -14.80
C LEU A 86 -9.68 -4.60 -15.24
N ALA A 87 -9.30 -3.51 -15.90
CA ALA A 87 -10.23 -2.54 -16.47
C ALA A 87 -11.19 -3.17 -17.49
N THR A 88 -10.68 -4.01 -18.40
CA THR A 88 -11.52 -4.72 -19.38
C THR A 88 -12.50 -5.71 -18.72
N GLU A 89 -12.07 -6.43 -17.69
CA GLU A 89 -12.90 -7.46 -17.03
C GLU A 89 -13.94 -6.88 -16.07
N THR A 90 -13.72 -5.67 -15.54
CA THR A 90 -14.56 -5.07 -14.50
C THR A 90 -15.32 -3.82 -14.94
N GLY A 91 -14.93 -3.22 -16.07
CA GLY A 91 -15.39 -1.90 -16.48
C GLY A 91 -14.80 -0.75 -15.67
N TRP A 92 -13.84 -1.00 -14.77
CA TRP A 92 -13.15 0.06 -14.03
C TRP A 92 -12.29 0.92 -14.95
N THR A 93 -12.19 2.21 -14.64
CA THR A 93 -11.43 3.17 -15.43
C THR A 93 -10.07 3.42 -14.81
N ALA A 94 -9.01 2.97 -15.48
CA ALA A 94 -7.64 3.32 -15.08
C ALA A 94 -7.37 4.82 -15.28
N SER A 95 -6.79 5.46 -14.28
CA SER A 95 -6.41 6.88 -14.30
C SER A 95 -4.92 7.02 -13.95
N PRO A 96 -4.02 6.74 -14.91
CA PRO A 96 -2.58 6.77 -14.68
C PRO A 96 -2.05 8.16 -14.30
N HIS A 97 -2.76 9.23 -14.70
CA HIS A 97 -2.36 10.62 -14.46
C HIS A 97 -2.77 11.15 -13.08
N ASN A 98 -3.68 10.46 -12.36
CA ASN A 98 -4.06 10.85 -11.00
C ASN A 98 -3.05 10.37 -9.94
N ALA A 99 -2.16 9.44 -10.30
CA ALA A 99 -1.01 9.08 -9.49
C ALA A 99 -0.06 10.28 -9.44
N ARG A 100 -0.08 11.05 -8.34
CA ARG A 100 0.87 12.15 -8.13
C ARG A 100 2.29 11.60 -8.23
N SER A 101 3.04 12.07 -9.24
CA SER A 101 4.35 11.53 -9.63
C SER A 101 5.53 12.16 -8.88
N MET A 102 5.30 12.75 -7.70
CA MET A 102 6.35 13.40 -6.90
C MET A 102 6.29 12.93 -5.45
N GLY A 103 7.47 12.83 -4.84
CA GLY A 103 7.63 12.44 -3.45
C GLY A 103 7.46 10.93 -3.25
N ILE A 104 6.76 10.55 -2.19
CA ILE A 104 6.53 9.16 -1.79
C ILE A 104 5.02 8.85 -1.65
N LEU A 105 4.69 7.57 -1.75
CA LEU A 105 3.43 6.97 -1.29
C LEU A 105 3.75 5.82 -0.32
N VAL A 106 3.08 5.81 0.82
CA VAL A 106 3.14 4.73 1.81
C VAL A 106 1.73 4.37 2.26
N GLY A 107 1.37 3.09 2.13
CA GLY A 107 0.26 2.50 2.87
C GLY A 107 0.77 2.04 4.24
N LEU A 108 0.23 2.59 5.32
CA LEU A 108 0.60 2.23 6.69
C LEU A 108 -0.57 1.55 7.39
N GLY A 109 -0.37 0.29 7.79
CA GLY A 109 -1.34 -0.45 8.60
C GLY A 109 -1.45 0.17 9.99
N LEU A 110 -2.65 0.13 10.56
CA LEU A 110 -2.92 0.66 11.90
C LEU A 110 -3.03 -0.45 12.95
N ARG A 111 -3.03 -1.72 12.57
CA ARG A 111 -3.09 -2.84 13.49
C ARG A 111 -1.70 -3.27 13.92
N GLU A 112 -1.50 -3.51 15.21
CA GLU A 112 -0.21 -4.00 15.72
C GLU A 112 0.12 -5.40 15.18
N GLY A 113 1.12 -5.49 14.29
CA GLY A 113 1.45 -6.74 13.61
C GLY A 113 0.29 -7.32 12.78
N TYR A 114 0.32 -8.63 12.51
CA TYR A 114 -0.63 -9.29 11.60
C TYR A 114 -1.75 -10.08 12.29
N ALA A 115 -1.79 -10.15 13.62
CA ALA A 115 -2.78 -10.98 14.32
C ALA A 115 -4.19 -10.34 14.22
N PRO A 116 -5.25 -11.07 13.81
CA PRO A 116 -6.58 -10.50 13.56
C PRO A 116 -7.26 -9.74 14.71
N GLY A 117 -6.82 -9.95 15.96
CA GLY A 117 -7.35 -9.27 17.15
C GLY A 117 -6.34 -8.38 17.88
N ALA A 118 -5.20 -8.06 17.25
CA ALA A 118 -4.24 -7.14 17.84
C ALA A 118 -4.82 -5.71 17.96
N PRO A 119 -4.29 -4.88 18.88
CA PRO A 119 -4.71 -3.48 19.00
C PRO A 119 -4.67 -2.75 17.66
N GLN A 120 -5.67 -1.91 17.42
CA GLN A 120 -5.76 -1.06 16.23
C GLN A 120 -5.69 0.40 16.64
N HIS A 121 -4.79 1.15 16.01
CA HIS A 121 -4.63 2.59 16.16
C HIS A 121 -5.65 3.37 15.32
N GLU A 122 -5.85 4.63 15.67
CA GLU A 122 -6.79 5.51 14.95
C GLU A 122 -6.08 6.29 13.82
N PRO A 123 -6.71 6.49 12.65
CA PRO A 123 -6.15 7.32 11.58
C PRO A 123 -5.77 8.75 12.00
N SER A 124 -6.46 9.27 13.03
CA SER A 124 -6.20 10.59 13.60
C SER A 124 -4.82 10.68 14.28
N GLU A 125 -4.30 9.59 14.85
CA GLU A 125 -2.97 9.55 15.45
C GLU A 125 -1.88 9.82 14.40
N VAL A 126 -2.03 9.22 13.21
CA VAL A 126 -1.11 9.44 12.09
C VAL A 126 -1.23 10.87 11.59
N THR A 127 -2.45 11.37 11.40
CA THR A 127 -2.71 12.72 10.91
C THR A 127 -2.12 13.77 11.85
N SER A 128 -2.31 13.62 13.16
CA SER A 128 -1.75 14.53 14.19
C SER A 128 -0.23 14.49 14.24
N ARG A 129 0.40 13.30 14.11
CA ARG A 129 1.87 13.21 14.09
C ARG A 129 2.44 13.84 12.83
N LEU A 130 1.87 13.51 11.68
CA LEU A 130 2.24 14.10 10.42
C LEU A 130 2.02 15.61 10.42
N ALA A 131 1.01 16.14 11.12
CA ALA A 131 0.70 17.57 11.21
C ALA A 131 1.93 18.44 11.53
N THR A 132 2.85 17.88 12.32
CA THR A 132 4.07 18.52 12.80
C THR A 132 5.30 18.32 11.89
N ALA A 133 5.17 17.62 10.75
CA ALA A 133 6.27 17.17 9.91
C ALA A 133 6.05 17.44 8.42
N GLY A 134 6.89 18.27 7.79
CA GLY A 134 6.80 18.63 6.36
C GLY A 134 5.72 19.66 6.04
N THR A 135 5.74 20.24 4.84
CA THR A 135 4.77 21.28 4.40
C THR A 135 3.79 20.80 3.34
N GLU A 136 4.10 19.71 2.61
CA GLU A 136 3.29 19.18 1.52
C GLU A 136 3.00 17.70 1.71
N ARG A 137 1.86 17.40 2.35
CA ARG A 137 1.45 16.03 2.66
C ARG A 137 -0.05 15.83 2.56
N THR A 138 -0.45 14.61 2.26
CA THR A 138 -1.84 14.14 2.38
C THR A 138 -1.85 12.84 3.16
N CYS A 139 -2.83 12.68 4.04
CA CYS A 139 -3.08 11.45 4.77
C CYS A 139 -4.58 11.17 4.65
N HIS A 140 -4.93 10.02 4.10
CA HIS A 140 -6.32 9.58 3.95
C HIS A 140 -6.49 8.24 4.63
N THR A 141 -7.64 8.01 5.27
CA THR A 141 -8.06 6.67 5.67
C THR A 141 -8.05 5.76 4.45
N ALA A 142 -7.56 4.54 4.63
CA ALA A 142 -7.56 3.53 3.60
C ALA A 142 -7.80 2.14 4.18
N ARG A 143 -8.25 1.21 3.34
CA ARG A 143 -8.09 -0.22 3.58
C ARG A 143 -6.95 -0.73 2.72
N LEU A 144 -5.94 -1.32 3.35
CA LEU A 144 -4.83 -1.95 2.64
C LEU A 144 -5.26 -3.36 2.27
N VAL A 145 -5.12 -3.73 1.00
CA VAL A 145 -5.46 -5.07 0.51
C VAL A 145 -4.25 -5.65 -0.20
N SER A 146 -3.87 -6.86 0.17
CA SER A 146 -2.89 -7.68 -0.54
C SER A 146 -3.51 -9.01 -0.92
N ALA A 147 -3.29 -9.49 -2.13
CA ALA A 147 -3.71 -10.82 -2.56
C ALA A 147 -2.69 -11.42 -3.52
N ARG A 148 -2.29 -12.68 -3.28
CA ARG A 148 -1.29 -13.37 -4.08
C ARG A 148 -1.60 -14.85 -4.18
N LEU A 149 -1.42 -15.43 -5.36
CA LEU A 149 -1.46 -16.87 -5.55
C LEU A 149 -0.17 -17.52 -5.01
N VAL A 150 -0.30 -18.48 -4.10
CA VAL A 150 0.80 -19.27 -3.52
C VAL A 150 0.46 -20.74 -3.71
N GLY A 151 1.12 -21.38 -4.69
CA GLY A 151 0.70 -22.69 -5.16
C GLY A 151 -0.67 -22.62 -5.84
N SER A 152 -1.66 -23.34 -5.32
CA SER A 152 -3.04 -23.33 -5.82
C SER A 152 -4.00 -22.44 -5.03
N GLU A 153 -3.52 -21.79 -3.96
CA GLU A 153 -4.36 -21.01 -3.04
C GLU A 153 -4.01 -19.52 -3.10
N VAL A 154 -5.03 -18.66 -3.01
CA VAL A 154 -4.80 -17.23 -2.83
C VAL A 154 -4.58 -16.97 -1.36
N ARG A 155 -3.41 -16.45 -1.01
CA ARG A 155 -3.16 -15.83 0.28
C ARG A 155 -3.49 -14.36 0.18
N ASP A 156 -4.39 -13.91 1.03
CA ASP A 156 -4.81 -12.53 1.09
C ASP A 156 -4.67 -11.96 2.50
N HIS A 157 -4.61 -10.64 2.54
CA HIS A 157 -4.57 -9.87 3.76
C HIS A 157 -5.32 -8.57 3.53
N ASP A 158 -6.06 -8.13 4.53
CA ASP A 158 -6.52 -6.75 4.60
C ASP A 158 -6.44 -6.19 6.01
N GLU A 159 -6.32 -4.87 6.06
CA GLU A 159 -6.33 -4.11 7.31
C GLU A 159 -6.80 -2.68 7.13
N VAL A 160 -7.24 -2.07 8.23
CA VAL A 160 -7.42 -0.62 8.31
C VAL A 160 -6.05 0.04 8.33
N GLY A 161 -5.92 1.08 7.52
CA GLY A 161 -4.67 1.77 7.28
C GLY A 161 -4.87 3.24 6.97
N VAL A 162 -3.77 3.88 6.60
CA VAL A 162 -3.76 5.19 5.98
C VAL A 162 -2.90 5.18 4.73
N ALA A 163 -3.30 5.95 3.73
CA ALA A 163 -2.47 6.27 2.57
C ALA A 163 -1.81 7.64 2.81
N VAL A 164 -0.49 7.64 2.99
CA VAL A 164 0.32 8.83 3.20
C VAL A 164 1.06 9.16 1.91
N ARG A 165 0.93 10.41 1.46
CA ARG A 165 1.75 10.97 0.38
C ARG A 165 2.41 12.26 0.83
N GLY A 166 3.60 12.52 0.30
CA GLY A 166 4.32 13.78 0.52
C GLY A 166 5.78 13.63 0.13
N GLN A 167 6.65 14.51 0.62
CA GLN A 167 8.08 14.46 0.31
C GLN A 167 8.79 13.34 1.09
N ALA A 168 9.99 12.96 0.64
CA ALA A 168 10.78 11.89 1.27
C ALA A 168 11.25 12.23 2.70
N ASP A 169 11.21 13.51 3.08
CA ASP A 169 11.49 13.98 4.45
C ASP A 169 10.45 13.51 5.48
N LEU A 170 9.30 12.98 5.04
CA LEU A 170 8.31 12.34 5.88
C LEU A 170 8.71 10.93 6.33
N LEU A 171 9.64 10.27 5.63
CA LEU A 171 10.01 8.88 5.90
C LEU A 171 10.45 8.61 7.35
N PRO A 172 11.25 9.48 8.01
CA PRO A 172 11.58 9.29 9.42
C PRO A 172 10.35 9.23 10.32
N VAL A 173 9.36 10.10 10.10
CA VAL A 173 8.13 10.15 10.92
C VAL A 173 7.22 8.96 10.60
N ILE A 174 7.12 8.56 9.34
CA ILE A 174 6.40 7.35 8.94
C ILE A 174 7.04 6.10 9.56
N THR A 175 8.37 6.03 9.58
CA THR A 175 9.12 4.92 10.19
C THR A 175 8.93 4.88 11.71
N GLU A 176 8.89 6.03 12.37
CA GLU A 176 8.59 6.14 13.80
C GLU A 176 7.16 5.65 14.10
N LEU A 177 6.17 6.07 13.31
CA LEU A 177 4.79 5.60 13.43
C LEU A 177 4.69 4.08 13.20
N ALA A 178 5.36 3.56 12.18
CA ALA A 178 5.43 2.12 11.93
C ALA A 178 6.00 1.35 13.13
N ASP A 179 7.08 1.85 13.75
CA ASP A 179 7.67 1.21 14.94
C ASP A 179 6.71 1.26 16.14
N ARG A 180 6.06 2.41 16.35
CA ARG A 180 5.06 2.60 17.41
C ARG A 180 3.88 1.63 17.24
N PHE A 181 3.39 1.47 16.02
CA PHE A 181 2.29 0.56 15.69
C PHE A 181 2.79 -0.88 15.48
N ALA A 182 4.02 -1.19 15.90
CA ALA A 182 4.64 -2.49 15.79
C ALA A 182 4.51 -3.15 14.40
N GLN A 183 4.54 -2.37 13.33
CA GLN A 183 4.41 -2.88 11.97
C GLN A 183 5.59 -3.77 11.64
N ASP A 184 5.36 -5.00 11.22
CA ASP A 184 6.45 -5.88 10.81
C ASP A 184 7.12 -5.36 9.52
N ARG A 185 6.32 -4.75 8.64
CA ARG A 185 6.74 -4.33 7.31
C ARG A 185 5.83 -3.25 6.73
N PHE A 186 6.39 -2.32 5.97
CA PHE A 186 5.64 -1.40 5.12
C PHE A 186 6.38 -1.16 3.79
N VAL A 187 5.66 -0.62 2.80
CA VAL A 187 6.18 -0.40 1.44
C VAL A 187 6.22 1.09 1.14
N VAL A 188 7.31 1.53 0.53
CA VAL A 188 7.47 2.90 0.03
C VAL A 188 7.53 2.86 -1.49
N THR A 189 6.63 3.57 -2.13
CA THR A 189 6.77 3.95 -3.54
C THR A 189 7.40 5.33 -3.59
N ASP A 190 8.67 5.41 -4.00
CA ASP A 190 9.47 6.63 -4.03
C ASP A 190 9.60 7.13 -5.47
N PHE A 191 8.71 8.06 -5.83
CA PHE A 191 8.65 8.63 -7.18
C PHE A 191 9.87 9.49 -7.49
N THR A 192 10.42 10.18 -6.48
CA THR A 192 11.63 11.00 -6.63
C THR A 192 12.87 10.13 -6.86
N GLY A 193 13.04 9.09 -6.06
CA GLY A 193 14.11 8.09 -6.20
C GLY A 193 13.86 7.06 -7.30
N ARG A 194 12.72 7.14 -8.00
CA ARG A 194 12.28 6.21 -9.05
C ARG A 194 12.40 4.74 -8.65
N ARG A 195 11.94 4.40 -7.47
CA ARG A 195 12.02 3.03 -6.94
C ARG A 195 10.84 2.69 -6.05
N THR A 196 10.59 1.41 -5.88
CA THR A 196 9.67 0.89 -4.86
C THR A 196 10.47 -0.02 -3.94
N TYR A 197 10.34 0.11 -2.63
CA TYR A 197 11.08 -0.73 -1.68
C TYR A 197 10.26 -1.08 -0.45
N ALA A 198 10.58 -2.21 0.15
CA ALA A 198 9.96 -2.71 1.36
C ALA A 198 10.89 -2.54 2.56
N MET A 199 10.36 -1.92 3.61
CA MET A 199 11.01 -1.74 4.90
C MET A 199 10.51 -2.81 5.86
N LYS A 200 11.42 -3.50 6.56
CA LYS A 200 11.08 -4.50 7.57
C LYS A 200 11.67 -4.11 8.92
N ARG A 201 10.90 -4.32 9.99
CA ARG A 201 11.38 -4.13 11.35
C ARG A 201 12.55 -5.08 11.63
N ARG A 202 13.62 -4.56 12.24
CA ARG A 202 14.73 -5.39 12.74
C ARG A 202 14.17 -6.29 13.84
N SER A 203 14.45 -7.59 13.76
CA SER A 203 14.24 -8.50 14.87
C SER A 203 14.99 -7.93 16.08
N ARG A 204 14.32 -7.77 17.23
CA ARG A 204 15.03 -7.53 18.49
C ARG A 204 15.83 -8.80 18.76
N GLY A 205 17.14 -8.73 18.56
CA GLY A 205 18.07 -9.80 18.96
C GLY A 205 18.14 -9.93 20.47
#